data_AF-A0A958NVY4-F1
#
_entry.id   AF-A0A958NVY4-F1
#
_cell.length_a   1.000
_cell.length_b   1.000
_cell.length_c   1.000
_cell.angle_alpha   90.00
_cell.angle_beta   90.00
_cell.angle_gamma   90.00
#
_symmetry.space_group_name_H-M   'P 1'
#
loop_
_entity.id
_entity.type
_entity.pdbx_description
1 polymer ?
#
loop_
_entity_poly.entity_id
_entity_poly.type
_entity_poly.pdbx_seq_one_letter_code
_entity_poly.pdbx_strand_id
1 'polypeptide(L)'
;MSRLSVLVLVIVLPAISAANEWNSSCDAELKEYCVGYESDAGKAYCLFLHYNQLSKWCRVNSRVADYMELPVDRVSKCKQDIESLCGDTLNEGGKLSKCLIRQFSALSIGCRVGSAWGQALAEEKQLKSPEYRAQKAKAAAKKVVRRKQQKRQANLQEACSFEIYFYCRENKAAGRLESCLQSHRHQARTPCRHALKASMQFHAGRF
;
A
#
# COMPACT_ATOMS: atom_id res chain seq x y z
N MET A 1 25.15 28.83 -44.54
CA MET A 1 25.29 28.19 -43.21
C MET A 1 23.97 28.34 -42.47
N SER A 2 23.04 27.41 -42.69
CA SER A 2 21.68 27.49 -42.16
C SER A 2 21.59 26.75 -40.83
N ARG A 3 21.35 27.48 -39.74
CA ARG A 3 21.15 26.91 -38.39
C ARG A 3 19.70 26.43 -38.25
N LEU A 4 19.50 25.12 -38.28
CA LEU A 4 18.24 24.48 -37.90
C LEU A 4 18.06 24.58 -36.38
N SER A 5 17.10 25.40 -35.93
CA SER A 5 16.63 25.42 -34.54
C SER A 5 15.73 24.22 -34.30
N VAL A 6 16.19 23.28 -33.47
CA VAL A 6 15.38 22.13 -33.02
C VAL A 6 14.57 22.57 -31.81
N LEU A 7 13.28 22.85 -32.03
CA LEU A 7 12.29 23.09 -30.99
C LEU A 7 11.91 21.74 -30.36
N VAL A 8 12.42 21.47 -29.16
CA VAL A 8 12.07 20.29 -28.36
C VAL A 8 10.70 20.53 -27.73
N LEU A 9 9.66 19.94 -28.31
CA LEU A 9 8.30 19.98 -27.80
C LEU A 9 8.20 19.00 -26.62
N VAL A 10 8.23 19.54 -25.39
CA VAL A 10 8.04 18.76 -24.17
C VAL A 10 6.55 18.44 -24.03
N ILE A 11 6.15 17.26 -24.50
CA ILE A 11 4.79 16.75 -24.34
C ILE A 11 4.63 16.29 -22.88
N VAL A 12 3.92 17.08 -22.08
CA VAL A 12 3.52 16.70 -20.72
C VAL A 12 2.31 15.77 -20.85
N LEU A 13 2.56 14.46 -20.81
CA LEU A 13 1.49 13.47 -20.69
C LEU A 13 0.92 13.52 -19.26
N PRO A 14 -0.39 13.74 -19.06
CA PRO A 14 -0.99 13.57 -17.75
C PRO A 14 -0.89 12.09 -17.36
N ALA A 15 -0.39 11.84 -16.15
CA ALA A 15 -0.43 10.52 -15.54
C ALA A 15 -1.90 10.16 -15.32
N ILE A 16 -2.47 9.39 -16.25
CA ILE A 16 -3.77 8.74 -16.07
C ILE A 16 -3.55 7.73 -14.94
N SER A 17 -3.88 8.13 -13.72
CA SER A 17 -4.04 7.19 -12.63
C SER A 17 -5.24 6.34 -13.00
N ALA A 18 -5.01 5.11 -13.43
CA ALA A 18 -6.07 4.12 -13.61
C ALA A 18 -6.76 3.95 -12.25
N ALA A 19 -7.85 4.69 -12.03
CA ALA A 19 -8.75 4.42 -10.94
C ALA A 19 -9.38 3.06 -11.24
N ASN A 20 -9.08 2.09 -10.39
CA ASN A 20 -9.48 0.71 -10.51
C ASN A 20 -11.02 0.69 -10.47
N GLU A 21 -11.65 0.51 -11.62
CA GLU A 21 -13.10 0.59 -11.88
C GLU A 21 -13.91 -0.57 -11.23
N TRP A 22 -13.36 -1.22 -10.21
CA TRP A 22 -13.76 -2.55 -9.72
C TRP A 22 -14.71 -2.56 -8.51
N ASN A 23 -15.10 -1.42 -7.94
CA ASN A 23 -15.82 -1.40 -6.65
C ASN A 23 -17.17 -0.67 -6.60
N SER A 24 -17.53 0.19 -7.55
CA SER A 24 -18.80 0.95 -7.47
C SER A 24 -20.02 0.03 -7.35
N SER A 25 -19.94 -1.06 -8.10
CA SER A 25 -20.74 -2.28 -8.12
C SER A 25 -21.13 -2.92 -6.78
N CYS A 26 -20.25 -2.86 -5.79
CA CYS A 26 -20.36 -3.61 -4.53
C CYS A 26 -20.10 -2.68 -3.33
N ASP A 27 -20.18 -1.35 -3.52
CA ASP A 27 -19.76 -0.38 -2.51
C ASP A 27 -20.54 -0.50 -1.20
N ALA A 28 -21.83 -0.87 -1.27
CA ALA A 28 -22.64 -1.08 -0.08
C ALA A 28 -22.14 -2.29 0.72
N GLU A 29 -21.98 -3.43 0.05
CA GLU A 29 -21.51 -4.67 0.65
C GLU A 29 -20.06 -4.58 1.12
N LEU A 30 -19.20 -3.85 0.40
CA LEU A 30 -17.82 -3.63 0.81
C LEU A 30 -17.75 -2.80 2.09
N LYS A 31 -18.63 -1.81 2.25
CA LYS A 31 -18.72 -1.01 3.48
C LYS A 31 -19.33 -1.79 4.63
N GLU A 32 -20.28 -2.69 4.35
CA GLU A 32 -20.96 -3.47 5.38
C GLU A 32 -20.11 -4.65 5.86
N TYR A 33 -19.58 -5.44 4.93
CA TYR A 33 -18.92 -6.71 5.24
C TYR A 33 -17.38 -6.63 5.19
N CYS A 34 -16.82 -5.72 4.38
CA CYS A 34 -15.40 -5.74 4.02
C CYS A 34 -14.58 -4.59 4.58
N VAL A 35 -14.99 -4.04 5.73
CA VAL A 35 -14.23 -2.99 6.43
C VAL A 35 -12.86 -3.52 6.83
N GLY A 36 -11.80 -2.86 6.34
CA GLY A 36 -10.41 -3.20 6.64
C GLY A 36 -9.67 -3.97 5.55
N TYR A 37 -10.37 -4.42 4.50
CA TYR A 37 -9.73 -4.99 3.32
C TYR A 37 -9.33 -3.88 2.34
N GLU A 38 -8.05 -3.51 2.36
CA GLU A 38 -7.52 -2.37 1.60
C GLU A 38 -7.10 -2.74 0.16
N SER A 39 -6.68 -3.99 -0.08
CA SER A 39 -6.27 -4.49 -1.40
C SER A 39 -7.45 -5.01 -2.22
N ASP A 40 -7.36 -4.92 -3.55
CA ASP A 40 -8.42 -5.45 -4.44
C ASP A 40 -8.59 -6.97 -4.29
N ALA A 41 -7.49 -7.71 -4.11
CA ALA A 41 -7.52 -9.13 -3.78
C ALA A 41 -8.20 -9.41 -2.42
N GLY A 42 -7.91 -8.60 -1.40
CA GLY A 42 -8.53 -8.72 -0.08
C GLY A 42 -10.04 -8.43 -0.13
N LYS A 43 -10.45 -7.43 -0.90
CA LYS A 43 -11.88 -7.11 -1.11
C LYS A 43 -12.61 -8.21 -1.87
N ALA A 44 -12.02 -8.73 -2.94
CA ALA A 44 -12.56 -9.87 -3.68
C ALA A 44 -12.72 -11.10 -2.77
N TYR A 45 -11.74 -11.34 -1.90
CA TYR A 45 -11.81 -12.40 -0.90
C TYR A 45 -12.94 -12.19 0.12
N CYS A 46 -13.08 -10.98 0.66
CA CYS A 46 -14.17 -10.69 1.59
C CYS A 46 -15.55 -10.84 0.94
N LEU A 47 -15.75 -10.30 -0.27
CA LEU A 47 -17.01 -10.45 -1.01
C LEU A 47 -17.37 -11.93 -1.21
N PHE A 48 -16.37 -12.78 -1.44
CA PHE A 48 -16.57 -14.21 -1.52
C PHE A 48 -17.03 -14.84 -0.19
N LEU A 49 -16.41 -14.50 0.95
CA LEU A 49 -16.85 -14.99 2.26
C LEU A 49 -18.32 -14.66 2.54
N HIS A 50 -18.73 -13.49 2.04
CA HIS A 50 -20.08 -12.98 2.17
C HIS A 50 -20.95 -13.25 0.94
N TYR A 51 -20.54 -14.16 0.02
CA TYR A 51 -21.17 -14.33 -1.31
C TYR A 51 -22.69 -14.52 -1.25
N ASN A 52 -23.17 -15.29 -0.27
CA ASN A 52 -24.59 -15.55 -0.10
C ASN A 52 -25.37 -14.35 0.47
N GLN A 53 -24.69 -13.42 1.15
CA GLN A 53 -25.23 -12.18 1.69
C GLN A 53 -25.12 -11.00 0.71
N LEU A 54 -24.36 -11.15 -0.39
CA LEU A 54 -24.25 -10.12 -1.41
C LEU A 54 -25.56 -9.94 -2.20
N SER A 55 -25.81 -8.71 -2.63
CA SER A 55 -26.91 -8.45 -3.57
C SER A 55 -26.71 -9.25 -4.87
N LYS A 56 -27.82 -9.51 -5.57
CA LYS A 56 -27.77 -10.14 -6.90
C LYS A 56 -26.87 -9.34 -7.86
N TRP A 57 -26.91 -8.01 -7.75
CA TRP A 57 -26.11 -7.12 -8.58
C TRP A 57 -24.62 -7.30 -8.29
N CYS A 58 -24.22 -7.24 -7.02
CA CYS A 58 -22.82 -7.42 -6.63
C CYS A 58 -22.32 -8.83 -6.98
N ARG A 59 -23.09 -9.90 -6.75
CA ARG A 59 -22.68 -11.28 -7.12
C ARG A 59 -22.31 -11.47 -8.59
N VAL A 60 -23.00 -10.77 -9.50
CA VAL A 60 -22.81 -10.92 -10.95
C VAL A 60 -21.64 -10.09 -11.44
N ASN A 61 -21.44 -8.91 -10.84
CA ASN A 61 -20.47 -7.92 -11.32
C ASN A 61 -19.21 -7.86 -10.44
N SER A 62 -19.19 -8.55 -9.31
CA SER A 62 -17.98 -8.74 -8.53
C SER A 62 -17.03 -9.56 -9.39
N ARG A 63 -15.89 -8.97 -9.77
CA ARG A 63 -14.81 -9.66 -10.47
C ARG A 63 -14.05 -10.64 -9.56
N VAL A 64 -14.75 -11.22 -8.58
CA VAL A 64 -14.25 -12.25 -7.67
C VAL A 64 -13.68 -13.39 -8.50
N ALA A 65 -14.40 -13.82 -9.55
CA ALA A 65 -14.00 -14.87 -10.50
C ALA A 65 -12.63 -14.63 -11.17
N ASP A 66 -12.25 -13.38 -11.43
CA ASP A 66 -10.97 -13.06 -12.09
C ASP A 66 -9.79 -13.28 -11.14
N TYR A 67 -10.02 -13.15 -9.83
CA TYR A 67 -9.05 -13.52 -8.79
C TYR A 67 -9.09 -15.00 -8.42
N MET A 68 -9.94 -15.79 -9.09
CA MET A 68 -10.15 -17.22 -8.84
C MET A 68 -9.42 -18.15 -9.79
N GLU A 69 -8.66 -17.62 -10.75
CA GLU A 69 -7.78 -18.49 -11.54
C GLU A 69 -6.73 -19.09 -10.60
N LEU A 70 -6.83 -20.40 -10.39
CA LEU A 70 -5.80 -21.18 -9.72
C LEU A 70 -4.62 -21.28 -10.69
N PRO A 71 -3.47 -20.67 -10.42
CA PRO A 71 -2.31 -20.92 -11.26
C PRO A 71 -1.92 -22.40 -11.13
N VAL A 72 -1.29 -22.89 -12.19
CA VAL A 72 -1.07 -24.33 -12.46
C VAL A 72 -0.33 -25.04 -11.33
N ASP A 73 0.54 -24.33 -10.61
CA ASP A 73 1.28 -24.81 -9.43
C ASP A 73 0.36 -25.11 -8.24
N ARG A 74 -0.80 -24.43 -8.14
CA ARG A 74 -1.76 -24.57 -7.04
C ARG A 74 -2.79 -25.67 -7.28
N VAL A 75 -3.04 -26.05 -8.54
CA VAL A 75 -3.83 -27.23 -8.91
C VAL A 75 -3.25 -28.50 -8.28
N SER A 76 -1.92 -28.57 -8.12
CA SER A 76 -1.25 -29.71 -7.49
C SER A 76 -1.66 -29.93 -6.02
N LYS A 77 -1.82 -28.85 -5.25
CA LYS A 77 -2.24 -28.88 -3.84
C LYS A 77 -3.74 -29.11 -3.66
N CYS A 78 -4.51 -28.82 -4.69
CA CYS A 78 -5.95 -29.03 -4.74
C CYS A 78 -6.34 -30.33 -5.44
N LYS A 79 -5.38 -31.10 -5.98
CA LYS A 79 -5.67 -32.24 -6.86
C LYS A 79 -6.67 -33.23 -6.26
N GLN A 80 -6.46 -33.63 -5.01
CA GLN A 80 -7.35 -34.58 -4.34
C GLN A 80 -8.75 -33.99 -4.07
N ASP A 81 -8.83 -32.72 -3.71
CA ASP A 81 -10.12 -32.02 -3.52
C ASP A 81 -10.84 -31.80 -4.85
N ILE A 82 -10.10 -31.53 -5.92
CA ILE A 82 -10.62 -31.38 -7.27
C ILE A 82 -11.20 -32.70 -7.75
N GLU A 83 -10.47 -33.80 -7.60
CA GLU A 83 -10.93 -35.13 -8.01
C GLU A 83 -12.15 -35.60 -7.20
N SER A 84 -12.15 -35.38 -5.87
CA SER A 84 -13.22 -35.87 -4.99
C SER A 84 -14.46 -34.99 -4.93
N LEU A 85 -14.32 -33.67 -5.09
CA LEU A 85 -15.43 -32.71 -4.92
C LEU A 85 -15.88 -32.09 -6.26
N CYS A 86 -15.03 -32.15 -7.28
CA CYS A 86 -15.20 -31.42 -8.55
C CYS A 86 -14.86 -32.24 -9.81
N GLY A 87 -14.68 -33.56 -9.71
CA GLY A 87 -14.17 -34.42 -10.79
C GLY A 87 -14.93 -34.27 -12.12
N ASP A 88 -16.24 -34.03 -12.06
CA ASP A 88 -17.09 -33.89 -13.26
C ASP A 88 -16.94 -32.53 -13.98
N THR A 89 -16.22 -31.57 -13.39
CA THR A 89 -16.10 -30.19 -13.88
C THR A 89 -14.75 -29.83 -14.52
N LEU A 90 -13.86 -30.81 -14.69
CA LEU A 90 -12.48 -30.60 -15.16
C LEU A 90 -12.35 -30.07 -16.60
N ASN A 91 -13.36 -30.25 -17.45
CA ASN A 91 -13.23 -30.04 -18.90
C ASN A 91 -13.76 -28.70 -19.44
N GLU A 92 -14.22 -27.78 -18.58
CA GLU A 92 -14.72 -26.49 -19.03
C GLU A 92 -14.11 -25.35 -18.22
N GLY A 93 -13.29 -24.53 -18.90
CA GLY A 93 -12.59 -23.38 -18.30
C GLY A 93 -13.52 -22.53 -17.43
N GLY A 94 -13.12 -22.29 -16.19
CA GLY A 94 -13.88 -21.52 -15.20
C GLY A 94 -14.93 -22.29 -14.40
N LYS A 95 -15.29 -23.54 -14.74
CA LYS A 95 -16.20 -24.37 -13.91
C LYS A 95 -15.51 -24.93 -12.67
N LEU A 96 -14.22 -25.23 -12.76
CA LEU A 96 -13.45 -25.76 -11.63
C LEU A 96 -13.41 -24.78 -10.46
N SER A 97 -13.10 -23.51 -10.74
CA SER A 97 -13.10 -22.46 -9.72
C SER A 97 -14.49 -22.34 -9.08
N LYS A 98 -15.58 -22.35 -9.86
CA LYS A 98 -16.97 -22.33 -9.33
C LYS A 98 -17.31 -23.54 -8.47
N CYS A 99 -16.77 -24.71 -8.80
CA CYS A 99 -16.97 -25.89 -7.98
C CYS A 99 -16.23 -25.76 -6.64
N LEU A 100 -14.95 -25.37 -6.67
CA LEU A 100 -14.14 -25.22 -5.45
C LEU A 100 -14.69 -24.13 -4.52
N ILE A 101 -15.31 -23.08 -5.06
CA ILE A 101 -16.14 -22.10 -4.29
C ILE A 101 -17.21 -22.82 -3.49
N ARG A 102 -18.03 -23.60 -4.18
CA ARG A 102 -19.21 -24.24 -3.60
C ARG A 102 -18.81 -25.24 -2.54
N GLN A 103 -17.66 -25.87 -2.73
CA GLN A 103 -17.13 -26.92 -1.87
C GLN A 103 -16.13 -26.39 -0.83
N PHE A 104 -16.00 -25.07 -0.65
CA PHE A 104 -14.94 -24.46 0.15
C PHE A 104 -14.80 -25.02 1.57
N SER A 105 -15.93 -25.27 2.24
CA SER A 105 -15.94 -25.87 3.59
C SER A 105 -15.43 -27.31 3.62
N ALA A 106 -15.57 -28.04 2.52
CA ALA A 106 -15.14 -29.42 2.35
C ALA A 106 -13.70 -29.55 1.82
N LEU A 107 -13.09 -28.46 1.33
CA LEU A 107 -11.71 -28.47 0.85
C LEU A 107 -10.72 -28.82 1.97
N SER A 108 -9.66 -29.55 1.62
CA SER A 108 -8.52 -29.78 2.50
C SER A 108 -7.87 -28.47 2.94
N ILE A 109 -7.17 -28.51 4.08
CA ILE A 109 -6.37 -27.35 4.55
C ILE A 109 -5.33 -26.95 3.49
N GLY A 110 -4.71 -27.92 2.82
CA GLY A 110 -3.72 -27.69 1.77
C GLY A 110 -4.28 -26.94 0.57
N CYS A 111 -5.48 -27.27 0.10
CA CYS A 111 -6.13 -26.55 -0.99
C CYS A 111 -6.72 -25.21 -0.56
N ARG A 112 -7.25 -25.10 0.67
CA ARG A 112 -7.69 -23.82 1.23
C ARG A 112 -6.54 -22.84 1.37
N VAL A 113 -5.38 -23.28 1.86
CA VAL A 113 -4.17 -22.45 2.00
C VAL A 113 -3.48 -22.22 0.66
N GLY A 114 -3.51 -23.23 -0.21
CA GLY A 114 -2.85 -23.25 -1.50
C GLY A 114 -3.58 -22.48 -2.59
N SER A 115 -4.82 -22.04 -2.39
CA SER A 115 -5.55 -21.21 -3.34
C SER A 115 -5.35 -19.72 -3.03
N ALA A 116 -5.76 -18.81 -3.93
CA ALA A 116 -5.76 -17.38 -3.64
C ALA A 116 -6.52 -17.06 -2.31
N TRP A 117 -7.47 -17.93 -1.95
CA TRP A 117 -8.22 -17.96 -0.68
C TRP A 117 -7.33 -18.06 0.56
N GLY A 118 -6.26 -18.84 0.49
CA GLY A 118 -5.40 -19.13 1.63
C GLY A 118 -4.47 -18.00 2.00
N GLN A 119 -4.01 -17.26 0.99
CA GLN A 119 -3.20 -16.06 1.17
C GLN A 119 -4.05 -14.94 1.78
N ALA A 120 -5.28 -14.76 1.30
CA ALA A 120 -6.19 -13.78 1.88
C ALA A 120 -6.69 -14.15 3.29
N LEU A 121 -6.86 -15.44 3.60
CA LEU A 121 -7.10 -15.93 4.98
C LEU A 121 -5.90 -15.70 5.92
N ALA A 122 -4.69 -15.91 5.42
CA ALA A 122 -3.46 -15.64 6.17
C ALA A 122 -3.32 -14.13 6.46
N GLU A 123 -3.68 -13.29 5.49
CA GLU A 123 -3.78 -11.84 5.66
C GLU A 123 -4.84 -11.45 6.69
N GLU A 124 -6.04 -12.07 6.70
CA GLU A 124 -7.08 -11.77 7.68
C GLU A 124 -6.68 -12.15 9.12
N LYS A 125 -6.10 -13.34 9.31
CA LYS A 125 -5.59 -13.75 10.63
C LYS A 125 -4.44 -12.86 11.10
N GLN A 126 -3.58 -12.40 10.19
CA GLN A 126 -2.58 -11.38 10.51
C GLN A 126 -3.23 -10.04 10.84
N LEU A 127 -4.21 -9.55 10.06
CA LEU A 127 -4.85 -8.25 10.27
C LEU A 127 -5.57 -8.13 11.63
N LYS A 128 -6.15 -9.25 12.09
CA LYS A 128 -6.84 -9.34 13.38
C LYS A 128 -5.88 -9.56 14.56
N SER A 129 -4.62 -9.90 14.32
CA SER A 129 -3.64 -10.08 15.41
C SER A 129 -3.28 -8.75 16.08
N PRO A 130 -3.29 -8.67 17.43
CA PRO A 130 -2.86 -7.47 18.15
C PRO A 130 -1.40 -7.11 17.85
N GLU A 131 -0.56 -8.10 17.58
CA GLU A 131 0.86 -7.89 17.22
C GLU A 131 1.00 -7.17 15.88
N TYR A 132 0.24 -7.61 14.87
CA TYR A 132 0.24 -6.97 13.55
C TYR A 132 -0.29 -5.54 13.63
N ARG A 133 -1.37 -5.30 14.40
CA ARG A 133 -1.90 -3.95 14.64
C ARG A 133 -0.87 -3.06 15.31
N ALA A 134 -0.16 -3.57 16.33
CA ALA A 134 0.92 -2.85 16.98
C ALA A 134 2.08 -2.55 16.01
N GLN A 135 2.45 -3.50 15.14
CA GLN A 135 3.47 -3.30 14.11
C GLN A 135 3.04 -2.25 13.06
N LYS A 136 1.80 -2.31 12.56
CA LYS A 136 1.24 -1.32 11.62
C LYS A 136 1.18 0.06 12.26
N ALA A 137 0.80 0.16 13.53
CA ALA A 137 0.80 1.42 14.30
C ALA A 137 2.22 1.99 14.47
N LYS A 138 3.20 1.15 14.83
CA LYS A 138 4.63 1.56 14.90
C LYS A 138 5.14 2.05 13.54
N ALA A 139 4.81 1.36 12.46
CA ALA A 139 5.18 1.76 11.11
C ALA A 139 4.53 3.10 10.70
N ALA A 140 3.24 3.30 11.03
CA ALA A 140 2.54 4.56 10.81
C ALA A 140 3.16 5.71 11.62
N ALA A 141 3.44 5.50 12.90
CA ALA A 141 4.12 6.47 13.75
C ALA A 141 5.50 6.86 13.19
N LYS A 142 6.29 5.88 12.73
CA LYS A 142 7.58 6.13 12.06
C LYS A 142 7.43 6.99 10.80
N LYS A 143 6.39 6.77 9.99
CA LYS A 143 6.10 7.61 8.81
C LYS A 143 5.75 9.05 9.21
N VAL A 144 4.96 9.25 10.26
CA VAL A 144 4.63 10.58 10.79
C VAL A 144 5.88 11.31 11.26
N VAL A 145 6.75 10.65 12.03
CA VAL A 145 8.03 11.20 12.47
C VAL A 145 8.92 11.58 11.29
N ARG A 146 9.05 10.71 10.28
CA ARG A 146 9.84 10.98 9.07
C ARG A 146 9.33 12.19 8.29
N ARG A 147 8.01 12.31 8.07
CA ARG A 147 7.40 13.47 7.39
C ARG A 147 7.68 14.77 8.14
N LYS A 148 7.56 14.74 9.47
CA LYS A 148 7.86 15.90 10.32
C LYS A 148 9.33 16.31 10.25
N GLN A 149 10.25 15.34 10.26
CA GLN A 149 11.68 15.59 10.11
C GLN A 149 12.03 16.17 8.74
N GLN A 150 11.44 15.64 7.66
CA GLN A 150 11.63 16.16 6.30
C GLN A 150 11.14 17.60 6.17
N LYS A 151 9.94 17.92 6.71
CA LYS A 151 9.41 19.29 6.72
C LYS A 151 10.33 20.25 7.48
N ARG A 152 10.85 19.84 8.63
CA ARG A 152 11.84 20.63 9.39
C ARG A 152 13.10 20.91 8.57
N GLN A 153 13.63 19.87 7.93
CA GLN A 153 14.85 20.00 7.13
C GLN A 153 14.64 20.94 5.94
N ALA A 154 13.48 20.86 5.27
CA ALA A 154 13.12 21.78 4.20
C ALA A 154 13.04 23.24 4.70
N ASN A 155 12.32 23.47 5.80
CA ASN A 155 12.21 24.81 6.40
C ASN A 155 13.58 25.37 6.83
N LEU A 156 14.47 24.52 7.36
CA LEU A 156 15.80 24.93 7.76
C LEU A 156 16.69 25.23 6.54
N GLN A 157 16.61 24.41 5.49
CA GLN A 157 17.33 24.64 4.23
C GLN A 157 16.91 25.94 3.55
N GLU A 158 15.62 26.24 3.56
CA GLU A 158 15.07 27.47 3.02
C GLU A 158 15.56 28.70 3.81
N ALA A 159 15.36 28.70 5.14
CA ALA A 159 15.71 29.82 6.01
C ALA A 159 17.23 30.06 6.15
N CYS A 160 18.04 29.00 6.04
CA CYS A 160 19.48 29.04 6.22
C CYS A 160 20.27 28.90 4.90
N SER A 161 19.64 29.07 3.74
CA SER A 161 20.27 28.80 2.44
C SER A 161 21.64 29.47 2.25
N PHE A 162 21.79 30.72 2.69
CA PHE A 162 23.06 31.46 2.67
C PHE A 162 24.10 30.87 3.63
N GLU A 163 23.71 30.61 4.87
CA GLU A 163 24.58 30.03 5.91
C GLU A 163 25.05 28.63 5.51
N ILE A 164 24.18 27.87 4.85
CA ILE A 164 24.49 26.55 4.30
C ILE A 164 25.54 26.68 3.20
N TYR A 165 25.42 27.69 2.35
CA TYR A 165 26.37 27.92 1.27
C TYR A 165 27.75 28.36 1.78
N PHE A 166 27.80 29.32 2.71
CA PHE A 166 29.05 29.94 3.18
C PHE A 166 29.74 29.16 4.29
N TYR A 167 28.99 28.53 5.20
CA TYR A 167 29.55 27.88 6.39
C TYR A 167 29.41 26.36 6.37
N CYS A 168 28.33 25.81 5.80
CA CYS A 168 27.99 24.38 5.93
C CYS A 168 27.97 23.61 4.61
N ARG A 169 28.75 24.03 3.61
CA ARG A 169 28.71 23.49 2.24
C ARG A 169 28.92 21.97 2.18
N GLU A 170 29.77 21.43 3.05
CA GLU A 170 30.12 20.01 3.14
C GLU A 170 29.16 19.19 4.03
N ASN A 171 28.29 19.87 4.78
CA ASN A 171 27.47 19.26 5.84
C ASN A 171 25.98 19.13 5.43
N LYS A 172 25.68 18.85 4.17
CA LYS A 172 24.29 18.87 3.64
C LYS A 172 23.36 17.77 4.19
N ALA A 173 23.90 16.73 4.83
CA ALA A 173 23.09 15.68 5.44
C ALA A 173 22.37 16.20 6.69
N ALA A 174 21.09 15.83 6.89
CA ALA A 174 20.21 16.40 7.91
C ALA A 174 20.85 16.60 9.30
N GLY A 175 21.47 15.54 9.84
CA GLY A 175 22.10 15.59 11.18
C GLY A 175 23.42 16.36 11.23
N ARG A 176 24.14 16.48 10.11
CA ARG A 176 25.38 17.27 10.02
C ARG A 176 25.09 18.75 9.80
N LEU A 177 24.00 19.04 9.09
CA LEU A 177 23.57 20.39 8.76
C LEU A 177 23.15 21.17 10.01
N GLU A 178 22.31 20.57 10.86
CA GLU A 178 21.87 21.20 12.10
C GLU A 178 23.04 21.50 13.04
N SER A 179 23.96 20.55 13.24
CA SER A 179 25.15 20.76 14.09
C SER A 179 26.06 21.87 13.56
N CYS A 180 26.29 21.91 12.23
CA CYS A 180 27.07 22.98 11.62
C CYS A 180 26.39 24.35 11.75
N LEU A 181 25.08 24.45 11.47
CA LEU A 181 24.36 25.70 11.66
C LEU A 181 24.36 26.16 13.12
N GLN A 182 24.42 25.22 14.07
CA GLN A 182 24.52 25.52 15.48
C GLN A 182 25.89 26.07 15.89
N SER A 183 27.00 25.56 15.36
CA SER A 183 28.34 26.13 15.62
C SER A 183 28.47 27.54 15.05
N HIS A 184 27.79 27.83 13.94
CA HIS A 184 27.77 29.14 13.30
C HIS A 184 26.56 30.02 13.69
N ARG A 185 25.82 29.66 14.76
CA ARG A 185 24.56 30.33 15.13
C ARG A 185 24.72 31.84 15.35
N HIS A 186 25.85 32.30 15.88
CA HIS A 186 26.11 33.72 16.15
C HIS A 186 26.40 34.52 14.87
N GLN A 187 26.89 33.85 13.82
CA GLN A 187 27.16 34.42 12.49
C GLN A 187 25.95 34.33 11.55
N ALA A 188 25.00 33.43 11.84
CA ALA A 188 23.80 33.23 11.04
C ALA A 188 22.85 34.45 11.07
N ARG A 189 22.18 34.72 9.96
CA ARG A 189 21.17 35.79 9.86
C ARG A 189 19.94 35.46 10.71
N THR A 190 19.16 36.50 11.05
CA THR A 190 17.96 36.39 11.88
C THR A 190 16.99 35.29 11.40
N PRO A 191 16.64 35.17 10.11
CA PRO A 191 15.74 34.11 9.64
C PRO A 191 16.26 32.69 9.96
N CYS A 192 17.55 32.45 9.72
CA CYS A 192 18.18 31.17 10.03
C CYS A 192 18.23 30.89 11.54
N ARG A 193 18.57 31.89 12.36
CA ARG A 193 18.59 31.73 13.83
C ARG A 193 17.23 31.38 14.41
N HIS A 194 16.15 31.98 13.86
CA HIS A 194 14.78 31.67 14.28
C HIS A 194 14.38 30.25 13.86
N ALA A 195 14.67 29.86 12.63
CA ALA A 195 14.41 28.50 12.14
C ALA A 195 15.18 27.43 12.94
N LEU A 196 16.44 27.69 13.27
CA LEU A 196 17.27 26.81 14.10
C LEU A 196 16.73 26.69 15.54
N LYS A 197 16.30 27.81 16.14
CA LYS A 197 15.68 27.77 17.48
C LYS A 197 14.38 26.94 17.46
N ALA A 198 13.56 27.10 16.43
CA ALA A 198 12.32 26.33 16.25
C ALA A 198 12.59 24.83 16.02
N SER A 199 13.70 24.46 15.37
CA SER A 199 14.07 23.06 15.17
C SER A 199 14.50 22.38 16.48
N MET A 200 15.22 23.09 17.35
CA MET A 200 15.70 22.58 18.64
C MET A 200 14.60 22.33 19.67
N GLN A 201 13.58 23.18 19.74
CA GLN A 201 12.46 23.02 20.69
C GLN A 201 11.70 21.69 20.49
N PHE A 202 11.77 21.11 19.30
CA PHE A 202 11.18 19.81 19.00
C PHE A 202 11.92 18.61 19.59
N HIS A 203 13.19 18.75 19.96
CA HIS A 203 13.97 17.68 20.60
C HIS A 203 13.73 17.60 22.11
N ALA A 204 13.42 18.73 22.75
CA ALA A 204 13.16 18.81 24.18
C ALA A 204 11.79 18.23 24.61
N GLY A 205 10.86 18.01 23.67
CA GLY A 205 9.53 17.47 23.93
C GLY A 205 9.36 15.96 23.70
N ARG A 206 10.46 15.19 23.59
CA ARG A 206 10.40 13.71 23.61
C ARG A 206 10.63 13.23 25.05
N PHE A 207 9.54 13.08 25.81
CA PHE A 207 9.46 12.23 27.00
C PHE A 207 8.58 11.03 26.69
#